data_AF-K1RCU6-F1
#
_entry.id   AF-K1RCU6-F1
#
_cell.length_a   1.000
_cell.length_b   1.000
_cell.length_c   1.000
_cell.angle_alpha   90.00
_cell.angle_beta   90.00
_cell.angle_gamma   90.00
#
_symmetry.space_group_name_H-M   'P 1'
#
loop_
_entity.id
_entity.type
_entity.pdbx_description
1 polymer ?
#
loop_
_entity_poly.entity_id
_entity_poly.type
_entity_poly.pdbx_seq_one_letter_code
_entity_poly.pdbx_strand_id
1 'polypeptide(L)' 'MGKIVYLMGKSSSGKDTIFKELMKEGTMDLRTIVPYTTRPIRAGEENGVEYFFTDETGFQTEGSGESH' A
#
# COMPACT_ATOMS: atom_id res chain seq x y z
N MET A 1 22.04 3.32 -1.45
CA MET A 1 21.06 2.31 -1.92
C MET A 1 19.92 2.29 -0.92
N GLY A 2 18.68 2.55 -1.36
CA GLY A 2 17.50 2.50 -0.48
C GLY A 2 17.19 1.06 -0.06
N LYS A 3 16.55 0.88 1.10
CA LYS A 3 16.09 -0.43 1.58
C LYS A 3 14.57 -0.51 1.43
N ILE A 4 14.09 -1.62 0.91
CA ILE A 4 12.65 -1.94 0.91
C ILE A 4 12.36 -2.78 2.15
N VAL A 5 11.32 -2.40 2.90
CA VAL A 5 10.90 -3.07 4.12
C VAL A 5 9.53 -3.70 3.89
N TYR A 6 9.40 -4.99 4.21
CA TYR A 6 8.15 -5.73 4.09
C TYR A 6 7.67 -6.18 5.47
N LEU A 7 6.42 -5.84 5.84
CA LEU A 7 5.76 -6.41 7.01
C LEU A 7 4.98 -7.65 6.59
N MET A 8 5.38 -8.82 7.09
CA MET A 8 4.75 -10.12 6.81
C MET A 8 4.18 -10.76 8.07
N GLY A 9 3.13 -11.56 7.91
CA GLY A 9 2.46 -12.24 9.02
C GLY A 9 1.07 -12.72 8.64
N LYS A 10 0.52 -13.67 9.42
CA LYS A 10 -0.82 -14.25 9.21
C LYS A 10 -1.90 -13.18 9.12
N SER A 11 -3.01 -13.47 8.43
CA SER A 11 -4.16 -12.58 8.44
C SER A 11 -4.60 -12.26 9.89
N SER A 12 -5.03 -11.03 10.12
CA SER A 12 -5.44 -10.52 11.45
C SER A 12 -4.36 -10.54 12.55
N SER A 13 -3.08 -10.58 12.19
CA SER A 13 -1.96 -10.53 13.15
C SER A 13 -1.56 -9.12 13.60
N GLY A 14 -2.33 -8.08 13.29
CA GLY A 14 -2.04 -6.69 13.70
C GLY A 14 -1.00 -5.93 12.87
N LYS A 15 -0.65 -6.41 11.67
CA LYS A 15 0.33 -5.76 10.77
C LYS A 15 -0.03 -4.29 10.48
N ASP A 16 -1.29 -4.02 10.21
CA ASP A 16 -1.76 -2.68 9.84
C ASP A 16 -1.63 -1.71 11.01
N THR A 17 -1.85 -2.18 12.24
CA THR A 17 -1.63 -1.38 13.45
C THR A 17 -0.16 -1.01 13.59
N ILE A 18 0.74 -1.98 13.45
CA ILE A 18 2.20 -1.72 13.52
C ILE A 18 2.62 -0.76 12.41
N PHE A 19 2.13 -0.96 11.18
CA PHE A 19 2.42 -0.07 10.06
C PHE A 19 2.00 1.38 10.36
N LYS A 20 0.78 1.59 10.87
CA LYS A 20 0.28 2.93 11.22
C LYS A 20 1.11 3.59 12.32
N GLU A 21 1.52 2.84 13.34
CA GLU A 21 2.36 3.39 14.41
C GLU A 21 3.78 3.73 13.93
N LEU A 22 4.39 2.90 13.07
CA LEU A 22 5.71 3.19 12.47
C LEU A 22 5.67 4.47 11.62
N MET A 23 4.62 4.67 10.83
CA MET A 23 4.47 5.88 10.02
C MET A 23 4.21 7.14 10.87
N LYS A 24 3.60 7.01 12.05
CA LYS A 24 3.41 8.12 13.00
C LYS A 24 4.66 8.47 13.79
N GLU A 25 5.50 7.48 14.11
CA GLU A 25 6.70 7.67 14.93
C GLU A 25 7.63 8.74 14.34
N GLY A 26 7.75 8.80 13.01
CA GLY A 26 8.45 9.87 12.29
C GLY A 26 9.97 9.92 12.50
N THR A 27 10.53 8.99 13.27
CA THR A 27 11.98 8.86 13.53
C THR A 27 12.73 8.23 12.36
N MET A 28 12.01 7.52 11.48
CA MET A 28 12.54 6.86 10.30
C MET A 28 12.09 7.58 9.03
N ASP A 29 13.00 7.75 8.07
CA ASP A 29 12.69 8.25 6.71
C ASP A 29 12.08 7.12 5.86
N LEU A 30 10.87 6.68 6.25
CA LEU A 30 10.10 5.67 5.53
C LEU A 30 9.14 6.35 4.55
N ARG A 31 9.11 5.82 3.33
CA ARG A 31 8.10 6.18 2.33
C ARG A 31 7.19 4.99 2.08
N THR A 32 5.89 5.21 2.20
CA THR A 32 4.90 4.20 1.87
C THR A 32 4.81 4.03 0.35
N ILE A 33 4.81 2.78 -0.10
CA ILE A 33 4.44 2.43 -1.47
C ILE A 33 2.98 2.01 -1.44
N VAL A 34 2.14 2.71 -2.20
CA VAL A 34 0.71 2.38 -2.34
C VAL A 34 0.53 1.61 -3.66
N PRO A 35 0.27 0.30 -3.61
CA PRO A 35 0.12 -0.52 -4.83
C PRO A 35 -1.27 -0.36 -5.47
N TYR A 36 -1.40 -0.79 -6.72
CA TYR A 36 -2.67 -0.91 -7.41
C TYR A 36 -3.33 -2.27 -7.17
N THR A 37 -4.67 -2.32 -7.18
CA THR A 37 -5.41 -3.59 -7.12
C THR A 37 -6.73 -3.51 -7.89
N THR A 38 -7.14 -4.64 -8.47
CA THR A 38 -8.48 -4.82 -9.08
C THR A 38 -9.52 -5.37 -8.10
N ARG A 39 -9.12 -5.64 -6.84
CA ARG A 39 -10.05 -6.04 -5.79
C ARG A 39 -11.02 -4.89 -5.48
N PRO A 40 -12.31 -5.16 -5.22
CA PRO A 40 -13.22 -4.14 -4.70
C PRO A 40 -12.77 -3.61 -3.34
N ILE A 41 -13.00 -2.31 -3.13
CA ILE A 41 -12.76 -1.63 -1.85
C ILE A 41 -13.66 -2.21 -0.75
N ARG A 42 -13.12 -2.39 0.46
CA ARG A 42 -13.87 -2.81 1.66
C ARG A 42 -14.26 -1.61 2.52
N ALA A 43 -15.22 -1.82 3.41
CA ALA A 43 -15.61 -0.80 4.38
C ALA A 43 -14.41 -0.35 5.23
N GLY A 44 -14.15 0.95 5.23
CA GLY A 44 -13.06 1.58 5.99
C GLY A 44 -11.72 1.66 5.26
N GLU A 45 -11.62 1.17 4.02
CA GLU A 45 -10.46 1.43 3.14
C GLU A 45 -10.66 2.73 2.37
N GLU A 46 -9.55 3.37 2.00
CA GLU A 46 -9.55 4.62 1.22
C GLU A 46 -8.63 4.49 -0.01
N ASN A 47 -9.10 5.01 -1.15
CA ASN A 47 -8.34 4.99 -2.38
C ASN A 47 -7.09 5.87 -2.28
N GLY A 48 -5.93 5.31 -2.58
CA GLY A 48 -4.63 5.98 -2.46
C GLY A 48 -4.01 5.90 -1.06
N VAL A 49 -4.64 5.21 -0.11
CA VAL A 49 -4.08 4.96 1.23
C VAL A 49 -3.53 3.54 1.33
N GLU A 50 -4.41 2.53 1.31
CA GLU A 50 -3.97 1.13 1.30
C GLU A 50 -3.63 0.65 -0.11
N TYR A 51 -4.48 1.00 -1.08
CA TYR A 51 -4.33 0.68 -2.50
C TYR A 51 -4.88 1.80 -3.36
N PHE A 52 -4.39 1.92 -4.58
CA PHE A 52 -5.16 2.50 -5.67
C PHE A 52 -6.09 1.42 -6.24
N PHE A 53 -7.38 1.56 -5.98
CA PHE A 53 -8.42 0.65 -6.46
C PHE A 53 -8.79 1.03 -7.90
N THR A 54 -8.61 0.09 -8.83
CA THR A 54 -8.82 0.30 -10.26
C THR A 54 -9.51 -0.91 -10.89
N ASP A 55 -9.93 -0.81 -12.15
CA ASP A 55 -10.30 -1.98 -12.96
C ASP A 55 -9.07 -2.57 -13.68
N GLU A 56 -9.28 -3.66 -14.42
CA GLU A 56 -8.23 -4.32 -15.21
C GLU A 56 -7.55 -3.40 -16.22
N THR A 57 -8.30 -2.45 -16.80
CA THR A 57 -7.74 -1.52 -17.79
C THR A 57 -6.76 -0.56 -17.12
N GLY A 58 -7.16 0.03 -15.99
CA GLY A 58 -6.27 0.88 -15.21
C GLY A 58 -5.10 0.12 -14.59
N PHE A 59 -5.29 -1.15 -14.17
CA PHE A 59 -4.19 -1.97 -13.70
C PHE A 59 -3.14 -2.25 -14.79
N GLN A 60 -3.56 -2.48 -16.03
CA GLN A 60 -2.64 -2.68 -17.16
C GLN A 60 -1.93 -1.39 -17.58
N THR A 61 -2.61 -0.24 -17.47
CA THR A 61 -2.06 1.07 -17.88
C THR A 61 -1.09 1.62 -16.82
N GLU A 62 -1.43 1.52 -15.54
CA GLU A 62 -0.62 2.07 -14.44
C GLU A 62 0.41 1.07 -13.91
N GLY A 63 0.10 -0.24 -13.96
CA GLY A 63 0.97 -1.31 -13.49
C GLY A 63 2.18 -1.61 -14.40
N SER A 64 2.16 -1.11 -15.63
CA SER A 64 3.27 -1.22 -16.59
C SER A 64 4.41 -0.23 -16.31
N GLY A 65 4.26 0.68 -15.32
CA GLY A 65 5.23 1.72 -15.02
C GLY A 65 5.22 2.88 -16.02
N GLU A 66 4.21 2.96 -16.88
CA GLU A 66 4.01 4.06 -17.82
C GLU A 66 3.13 5.17 -17.22
N SER A 67 3.57 5.75 -16.11
CA SER A 67 2.95 6.97 -15.60
C SER A 67 3.95 7.83 -14.81
N HIS A 68 4.41 8.89 -15.50
CA HIS A 68 5.11 10.12 -15.08
C HIS A 68 6.11 10.13 -13.91
#